data_AF-A0A7Y0SJQ0-F1
#
_entry.id   AF-A0A7Y0SJQ0-F1
#
_cell.length_a   1.000
_cell.length_b   1.000
_cell.length_c   1.000
_cell.angle_alpha   90.00
_cell.angle_beta   90.00
_cell.angle_gamma   90.00
#
_symmetry.space_group_name_H-M   'P 1'
#
loop_
_entity.id
_entity.type
_entity.pdbx_description
1 polymer ?
#
loop_
_entity_poly.entity_id
_entity_poly.type
_entity_poly.pdbx_seq_one_letter_code
_entity_poly.pdbx_strand_id
1 'polypeptide(L)' 'TFFKHSAATLTLVASLPAVAAEKICAIYPHLKDSYWLSVNYGMVSEAKREGVELRVLEAGGYPNKTRQEQQLALC' A
#
# COMPACT_ATOMS: atom_id res chain seq x y z
N THR A 1 37.79 -41.75 -25.83
CA THR A 1 37.28 -41.90 -24.45
C THR A 1 38.01 -40.86 -23.60
N PHE A 2 37.45 -39.74 -23.17
CA PHE A 2 36.16 -39.50 -22.55
C PHE A 2 35.73 -38.03 -22.75
N PHE A 3 34.50 -37.84 -23.21
CA PHE A 3 33.80 -36.58 -23.25
C PHE A 3 33.38 -36.21 -21.82
N LYS A 4 33.84 -35.08 -21.27
CA LYS A 4 33.36 -34.60 -19.95
C LYS A 4 32.63 -33.27 -20.16
N HIS A 5 31.36 -33.38 -20.52
CA HIS A 5 30.43 -32.26 -20.63
C HIS A 5 30.23 -31.63 -19.25
N SER A 6 30.61 -30.35 -19.11
CA SER A 6 30.20 -29.53 -17.97
C SER A 6 28.71 -29.22 -18.09
N ALA A 7 27.90 -29.88 -17.28
CA ALA A 7 26.48 -29.57 -17.15
C ALA A 7 26.35 -28.29 -16.31
N ALA A 8 26.22 -27.13 -16.98
CA ALA A 8 25.78 -25.90 -16.35
C ALA A 8 24.35 -26.10 -15.84
N THR A 9 24.19 -26.24 -14.54
CA THR A 9 22.90 -26.44 -13.88
C THR A 9 22.19 -25.08 -13.83
N LEU A 10 21.34 -24.81 -14.81
CA LEU A 10 20.49 -23.62 -14.85
C LEU A 10 19.44 -23.75 -13.73
N THR A 11 19.67 -23.07 -12.60
CA THR A 11 18.72 -23.05 -11.49
C THR A 11 17.53 -22.19 -11.90
N LEU A 12 16.41 -22.84 -12.23
CA LEU A 12 15.14 -22.17 -12.51
C LEU A 12 14.62 -21.58 -11.20
N VAL A 13 14.83 -20.27 -10.99
CA VAL A 13 14.17 -19.53 -9.90
C VAL A 13 12.70 -19.38 -10.31
N ALA A 14 11.86 -20.29 -9.83
CA ALA A 14 10.42 -20.17 -9.98
C ALA A 14 9.93 -18.98 -9.13
N SER A 15 9.49 -17.91 -9.78
CA SER A 15 8.86 -16.77 -9.11
C SER A 15 7.55 -17.24 -8.46
N LEU A 16 7.49 -17.24 -7.13
CA LEU A 16 6.24 -17.48 -6.43
C LEU A 16 5.27 -16.32 -6.69
N PRO A 17 3.95 -16.58 -6.76
CA PRO A 17 2.98 -15.50 -6.85
C PRO A 17 3.11 -14.60 -5.61
N ALA A 18 3.25 -13.29 -5.84
CA ALA A 18 3.22 -12.31 -4.76
C ALA A 18 1.85 -12.36 -4.10
N VAL A 19 1.81 -12.54 -2.78
CA VAL A 19 0.58 -12.37 -2.00
C VAL A 19 0.13 -10.93 -2.18
N ALA A 20 -1.12 -10.71 -2.61
CA ALA A 20 -1.65 -9.37 -2.77
C ALA A 20 -1.61 -8.63 -1.43
N ALA A 21 -1.10 -7.40 -1.43
CA ALA A 21 -1.03 -6.58 -0.23
C ALA A 21 -2.45 -6.32 0.31
N GLU A 22 -2.60 -6.43 1.63
CA GLU A 22 -3.83 -6.03 2.32
C GLU A 22 -4.12 -4.55 2.02
N LYS A 23 -5.38 -4.20 1.77
CA LYS A 23 -5.79 -2.84 1.41
C LYS A 23 -6.49 -2.17 2.57
N ILE A 24 -5.96 -1.03 3.00
CA ILE A 24 -6.50 -0.22 4.10
C ILE A 24 -6.88 1.15 3.56
N CYS A 25 -7.99 1.68 4.05
CA CYS A 25 -8.54 2.93 3.58
C CYS A 25 -8.69 3.93 4.72
N ALA A 26 -8.25 5.18 4.49
CA ALA A 26 -8.29 6.26 5.48
C ALA A 26 -8.91 7.52 4.89
N ILE A 27 -9.84 8.13 5.62
CA ILE A 27 -10.59 9.31 5.15
C ILE A 27 -10.47 10.43 6.17
N TYR A 28 -9.66 11.44 5.84
CA TYR A 28 -9.48 12.62 6.68
C TYR A 28 -10.56 13.68 6.41
N PRO A 29 -10.87 14.54 7.38
CA PRO A 29 -11.62 15.75 7.08
C PRO A 29 -10.84 16.62 6.07
N HIS A 30 -9.54 16.83 6.26
CA HIS A 30 -8.66 17.55 5.32
C HIS A 30 -7.17 17.23 5.56
N LEU A 31 -6.31 17.59 4.62
CA LEU A 31 -4.84 17.58 4.78
C LEU A 31 -4.22 18.99 4.69
N LYS A 32 -4.79 19.95 5.44
CA LYS A 32 -4.43 21.38 5.34
C LYS A 32 -3.62 21.93 6.51
N ASP A 33 -3.44 21.17 7.59
CA ASP A 33 -2.69 21.60 8.76
C ASP A 33 -1.63 20.58 9.18
N SER A 34 -0.75 21.00 10.08
CA SER A 34 0.35 20.17 10.59
C SER A 34 -0.15 18.94 11.36
N TYR A 35 -1.34 19.00 11.97
CA TYR A 35 -1.90 17.89 12.71
C TYR A 35 -2.23 16.72 11.76
N TRP A 36 -3.06 16.96 10.74
CA TRP A 36 -3.45 15.90 9.80
C TRP A 36 -2.29 15.44 8.90
N LEU A 37 -1.35 16.33 8.59
CA LEU A 37 -0.11 15.94 7.91
C LEU A 37 0.74 14.98 8.76
N SER A 38 0.85 15.24 10.07
CA SER A 38 1.61 14.37 10.99
C SER A 38 0.96 13.00 11.13
N VAL A 39 -0.37 12.94 11.26
CA VAL A 39 -1.13 11.69 11.27
C VAL A 39 -0.91 10.90 9.98
N ASN A 40 -1.03 11.57 8.82
CA ASN A 40 -0.83 10.93 7.52
C ASN A 40 0.58 10.39 7.34
N TYR A 41 1.60 11.13 7.80
CA TYR A 41 2.97 10.65 7.76
C TYR A 41 3.13 9.33 8.53
N GLY A 42 2.60 9.25 9.75
CA GLY A 42 2.63 8.04 10.57
C GLY A 42 1.96 6.86 9.87
N MET A 43 0.76 7.07 9.33
CA MET A 43 0.00 6.02 8.64
C MET A 43 0.72 5.52 7.37
N VAL A 44 1.26 6.42 6.54
CA VAL A 44 1.99 6.04 5.33
C VAL A 44 3.30 5.33 5.67
N SER A 45 4.02 5.80 6.69
CA SER A 45 5.26 5.16 7.16
C SER A 45 5.00 3.73 7.62
N GLU A 46 3.94 3.53 8.40
CA GLU A 46 3.58 2.22 8.92
C GLU A 46 3.07 1.28 7.83
N ALA A 47 2.23 1.79 6.92
CA ALA A 47 1.74 1.00 5.79
C ALA A 47 2.89 0.46 4.93
N LYS A 48 3.93 1.27 4.70
CA LYS A 48 5.15 0.84 4.02
C LYS A 48 5.93 -0.20 4.81
N ARG A 49 6.03 -0.04 6.12
CA ARG A 49 6.74 -0.97 7.01
C ARG A 49 6.09 -2.36 7.00
N GLU A 50 4.76 -2.40 6.97
CA GLU A 50 3.96 -3.63 6.98
C GLU A 50 3.64 -4.19 5.59
N GLY A 51 4.02 -3.48 4.52
CA GLY A 51 3.75 -3.92 3.15
C GLY A 51 2.27 -3.93 2.77
N VAL A 52 1.46 -3.06 3.38
CA VAL A 52 0.02 -2.90 3.09
C VAL A 52 -0.23 -1.70 2.19
N GLU A 53 -1.26 -1.79 1.34
CA GLU A 53 -1.68 -0.70 0.46
C GLU A 53 -2.59 0.26 1.24
N LEU A 54 -2.11 1.46 1.55
CA LEU A 54 -2.92 2.51 2.18
C LEU A 54 -3.48 3.48 1.13
N ARG A 55 -4.80 3.53 1.01
CA ARG A 55 -5.52 4.54 0.22
C ARG A 55 -6.01 5.66 1.11
N VAL A 56 -5.60 6.89 0.80
CA VAL A 56 -5.99 8.09 1.54
C VAL A 56 -6.95 8.94 0.71
N LEU A 57 -8.04 9.36 1.33
CA LEU A 57 -9.02 10.30 0.80
C LEU A 57 -9.17 11.49 1.76
N GLU A 58 -9.50 12.67 1.23
CA GLU A 58 -9.87 13.82 2.08
C GLU A 58 -11.28 14.32 1.76
N ALA A 59 -12.07 14.61 2.80
CA ALA A 59 -13.45 15.09 2.69
C ALA A 59 -13.53 16.59 2.37
N GLY A 60 -12.43 17.33 2.48
CA GLY A 60 -12.33 18.77 2.12
C GLY A 60 -12.72 19.73 3.24
N GLY A 61 -12.93 19.23 4.46
CA GLY A 61 -13.25 19.99 5.67
C GLY A 61 -14.10 19.20 6.65
N TYR A 62 -14.05 19.57 7.94
CA TYR A 62 -14.91 18.98 8.98
C TYR A 62 -16.42 19.01 8.67
N PRO A 63 -16.98 20.06 8.01
CA PRO A 63 -18.41 20.08 7.71
C PRO A 63 -18.86 19.08 6.63
N ASN A 64 -17.93 18.51 5.85
CA ASN A 64 -18.25 17.73 4.65
C ASN A 64 -18.60 16.26 4.94
N LYS A 65 -19.48 16.02 5.91
CA LYS A 65 -19.88 14.67 6.35
C LYS A 65 -20.40 13.80 5.19
N THR A 66 -21.30 14.32 4.36
CA THR A 66 -21.87 13.54 3.23
C THR A 66 -20.79 13.09 2.24
N ARG A 67 -19.79 13.93 1.97
CA ARG A 67 -18.66 13.56 1.12
C ARG A 67 -17.80 12.48 1.77
N GLN A 68 -17.56 12.57 3.07
CA GLN A 68 -16.85 11.54 3.83
C GLN A 68 -17.58 10.18 3.77
N GLU A 69 -18.91 10.18 3.89
CA GLU A 69 -19.74 8.97 3.76
C GLU A 69 -19.69 8.38 2.35
N GLN A 70 -19.74 9.22 1.32
CA GLN A 70 -19.58 8.79 -0.06
C GLN A 70 -18.20 8.18 -0.31
N GLN A 71 -17.14 8.77 0.28
CA GLN A 71 -15.79 8.24 0.20
C GLN A 71 -15.64 6.89 0.91
N LEU A 72 -16.35 6.70 2.03
CA LEU A 72 -16.37 5.43 2.75
C LEU A 72 -16.97 4.31 1.89
N ALA A 73 -18.02 4.60 1.11
CA ALA A 73 -18.61 3.64 0.19
C ALA A 73 -17.69 3.27 -1.00
N LEU A 74 -16.65 4.07 -1.28
CA LEU A 74 -15.73 3.85 -2.40
C LEU A 74 -14.46 3.08 -2.01
N CYS A 75 -14.25 2.77 -0.73
CA CYS A 75 -12.93 2.46 -0.18
C CYS A 75 -12.30 1.11 -0.59
#